data_AF-A0A5A9PFB3-F1
#
_entry.id   AF-A0A5A9PFB3-F1
#
_cell.length_a   1.000
_cell.length_b   1.000
_cell.length_c   1.000
_cell.angle_alpha   90.00
_cell.angle_beta   90.00
_cell.angle_gamma   90.00
#
_symmetry.space_group_name_H-M   'P 1'
#
loop_
_entity.id
_entity.type
_entity.pdbx_description
1 polymer ?
#
loop_
_entity_poly.entity_id
_entity_poly.type
_entity_poly.pdbx_seq_one_letter_code
_entity_poly.pdbx_strand_id
1 'polypeptide(L)'
;MNDGAVPTIKVTVLESEPQPELWYITKKMLLNKRLLKDVGKLSPHQQTSALEAFHSVILRFTLKSVVFMFISMLCRLDLAGMLFNENADREQATTLEDTPVYYVMYPKSKKGQRIVKPKKTEPTFGYISYLVTLLFTEVFDNPEVFVEELRNVPIPEDLSAQCDEPSKEELVAWRHVSMFNPVVAGSQRSSDQHQETPGESSGQHMQE
;
A
#
# COMPACT_ATOMS: atom_id res chain seq x y z
N MET A 1 5.11 -15.86 -22.82
CA MET A 1 6.31 -15.03 -22.60
C MET A 1 6.26 -13.89 -23.60
N ASN A 2 5.63 -12.77 -23.24
CA ASN A 2 5.73 -11.54 -24.04
C ASN A 2 6.79 -10.70 -23.37
N ASP A 3 8.02 -10.82 -23.87
CA ASP A 3 9.10 -9.92 -23.52
C ASP A 3 8.65 -8.51 -23.86
N GLY A 4 8.57 -7.67 -22.83
CA GLY A 4 8.25 -6.25 -22.94
C GLY A 4 9.30 -5.57 -23.80
N ALA A 5 9.01 -5.50 -25.10
CA ALA A 5 9.75 -4.65 -26.02
C ALA A 5 9.49 -3.20 -25.62
N VAL A 6 10.37 -2.66 -24.76
CA VAL A 6 10.53 -1.22 -24.59
C VAL A 6 10.68 -0.64 -25.99
N PRO A 7 9.77 0.24 -26.46
CA PRO A 7 9.88 0.81 -27.78
C PRO A 7 11.16 1.65 -27.83
N THR A 8 12.22 1.04 -28.34
CA THR A 8 13.46 1.73 -28.64
C THR A 8 13.19 2.58 -29.86
N ILE A 9 12.96 3.86 -29.64
CA ILE A 9 12.88 4.85 -30.71
C ILE A 9 14.25 4.87 -31.38
N LYS A 10 14.41 4.12 -32.47
CA LYS A 10 15.57 4.23 -33.35
C LYS A 10 15.42 5.56 -34.08
N VAL A 11 16.07 6.59 -33.54
CA VAL A 11 16.27 7.84 -34.28
C VAL A 11 17.25 7.52 -35.40
N THR A 12 16.73 7.21 -36.59
CA THR A 12 17.55 7.11 -37.79
C THR A 12 18.03 8.51 -38.12
N VAL A 13 19.24 8.85 -37.67
CA VAL A 13 19.93 10.07 -38.08
C VAL A 13 20.26 9.87 -39.55
N LEU A 14 19.50 10.51 -40.43
CA LEU A 14 19.94 10.75 -41.80
C LEU A 14 21.24 11.54 -41.69
N GLU A 15 22.37 10.91 -42.02
CA GLU A 15 23.70 11.52 -42.06
C GLU A 15 23.74 12.58 -43.18
N SER A 16 23.13 13.74 -42.93
CA SER A 16 23.51 14.99 -43.55
C SER A 16 24.28 15.79 -42.50
N GLU A 17 25.42 16.39 -42.87
CA GLU A 17 26.22 17.20 -41.94
C GLU A 17 25.31 18.18 -41.16
N PRO A 18 25.37 18.19 -39.81
CA PRO A 18 24.47 18.99 -39.03
C PRO A 18 24.80 20.46 -39.26
N GLN A 19 23.86 21.20 -39.88
CA GLN A 19 23.95 22.65 -39.92
C GLN A 19 24.14 23.16 -38.47
N PRO A 20 25.27 23.84 -38.15
CA PRO A 20 25.66 24.12 -36.77
C PRO A 20 24.61 24.95 -36.01
N GLU A 21 23.88 25.80 -36.73
CA GLU A 21 22.73 26.57 -36.24
C GLU A 21 21.58 25.67 -35.78
N LEU A 22 21.18 24.68 -36.59
CA LEU A 22 20.10 23.75 -36.26
C LEU A 22 20.47 22.84 -35.09
N TRP A 23 21.73 22.40 -35.02
CA TRP A 23 22.24 21.63 -33.89
C TRP A 23 22.19 22.44 -32.59
N TYR A 24 22.64 23.70 -32.64
CA TYR A 24 22.62 24.59 -31.48
C TYR A 24 21.19 24.86 -30.98
N ILE A 25 20.26 25.16 -31.88
CA ILE A 25 18.84 25.37 -31.55
C ILE A 25 18.22 24.11 -30.95
N THR A 26 18.47 22.94 -31.56
CA THR A 26 17.95 21.65 -31.09
C THR A 26 18.49 21.31 -29.71
N LYS A 27 19.80 21.45 -29.49
CA LYS A 27 20.44 21.19 -28.20
C LYS A 27 19.93 22.14 -27.11
N LYS A 28 19.70 23.41 -27.43
CA LYS A 28 19.12 24.41 -26.51
C LYS A 28 17.68 24.09 -26.13
N MET A 29 16.88 23.57 -27.07
CA MET A 29 15.50 23.13 -26.81
C MET A 29 15.47 21.88 -25.93
N LEU A 30 16.27 20.86 -26.26
CA LEU A 30 16.33 19.60 -25.52
C LEU A 30 16.89 19.76 -24.09
N LEU A 31 17.82 20.70 -23.88
CA LEU A 31 18.42 20.97 -22.56
C LEU A 31 17.68 22.04 -21.75
N ASN A 32 16.50 22.47 -22.19
CA ASN A 32 15.70 23.42 -21.44
C ASN A 32 15.28 22.82 -20.09
N LYS A 33 15.64 23.50 -18.98
CA LYS A 33 15.36 23.04 -17.61
C LYS A 33 13.87 22.73 -17.37
N ARG A 34 12.96 23.47 -18.01
CA ARG A 34 11.51 23.20 -17.92
C ARG A 34 11.15 21.90 -18.61
N LEU A 35 11.64 21.71 -19.84
CA LEU A 35 11.43 20.47 -20.59
C LEU A 35 11.99 19.27 -19.83
N LEU A 36 13.23 19.36 -19.34
CA LEU A 36 13.85 18.28 -18.55
C LEU A 36 13.06 17.97 -17.27
N LYS A 37 12.55 19.00 -16.57
CA LYS A 37 11.69 18.82 -15.39
C LYS A 37 10.36 18.16 -15.72
N ASP A 38 9.75 18.53 -16.85
CA ASP A 38 8.48 17.97 -17.27
C ASP A 38 8.65 16.55 -17.84
N VAL A 39 9.72 16.27 -18.57
CA VAL A 39 10.15 14.90 -18.96
C VAL A 39 10.38 14.03 -17.72
N GLY A 40 10.98 14.60 -16.66
CA GLY A 40 11.11 13.90 -15.38
C GLY A 40 9.77 13.56 -14.72
N LYS A 41 8.73 14.38 -14.89
CA LYS A 41 7.37 14.09 -14.42
C LYS A 41 6.59 13.15 -15.34
N LEU A 42 6.95 13.09 -16.62
CA LEU A 42 6.44 12.09 -17.57
C LEU A 42 7.02 10.70 -17.29
N SER A 43 8.05 10.60 -16.45
CA SER A 43 8.55 9.31 -15.98
C SER A 43 7.45 8.57 -15.21
N PRO A 44 7.10 7.34 -15.61
CA PRO A 44 6.14 6.50 -14.89
C PRO A 44 6.49 6.29 -13.41
N HIS A 45 7.77 6.47 -13.03
CA HIS A 45 8.24 6.34 -11.64
C HIS A 45 7.58 7.31 -10.65
N GLN A 46 7.03 8.45 -11.11
CA GLN A 46 6.30 9.38 -10.24
C GLN A 46 4.79 9.13 -10.21
N GLN A 47 4.27 8.22 -11.03
CA GLN A 47 2.85 7.89 -11.08
C GLN A 47 2.53 6.80 -10.04
N THR A 48 2.24 7.23 -8.82
CA THR A 48 1.94 6.32 -7.69
C THR A 48 0.51 5.78 -7.69
N SER A 49 -0.36 6.26 -8.58
CA SER A 49 -1.79 5.94 -8.51
C SER A 49 -2.11 4.45 -8.62
N ALA A 50 -1.40 3.71 -9.48
CA ALA A 50 -1.55 2.27 -9.61
C ALA A 50 -1.02 1.52 -8.36
N LEU A 51 0.11 1.96 -7.83
CA LEU A 51 0.71 1.41 -6.61
C LEU A 51 -0.19 1.65 -5.39
N GLU A 52 -0.75 2.86 -5.25
CA GLU A 52 -1.69 3.23 -4.19
C GLU A 52 -3.00 2.43 -4.31
N ALA A 53 -3.49 2.22 -5.53
CA ALA A 53 -4.65 1.37 -5.78
C ALA A 53 -4.37 -0.08 -5.37
N PHE A 54 -3.23 -0.64 -5.77
CA PHE A 54 -2.85 -2.01 -5.37
C PHE A 54 -2.67 -2.13 -3.86
N HIS A 55 -2.01 -1.16 -3.22
CA HIS A 55 -1.85 -1.13 -1.77
C HIS A 55 -3.21 -1.13 -1.05
N SER A 56 -4.18 -0.38 -1.57
CA SER A 56 -5.55 -0.38 -1.03
C SER A 56 -6.22 -1.76 -1.14
N VAL A 57 -5.94 -2.53 -2.19
CA VAL A 57 -6.42 -3.92 -2.33
C VAL A 57 -5.73 -4.82 -1.30
N ILE A 58 -4.40 -4.74 -1.15
CA ILE A 58 -3.64 -5.50 -0.15
C ILE A 58 -4.23 -5.29 1.24
N LEU A 59 -4.45 -4.03 1.64
CA LEU A 59 -5.03 -3.71 2.96
C LEU A 59 -6.40 -4.35 3.20
N ARG A 60 -7.15 -4.68 2.15
CA ARG A 60 -8.45 -5.38 2.26
C ARG A 60 -8.29 -6.89 2.48
N PHE A 61 -7.25 -7.51 1.94
CA PHE A 61 -7.00 -8.95 2.08
C PHE A 61 -6.14 -9.31 3.30
N THR A 62 -5.19 -8.43 3.63
CA THR A 62 -4.24 -8.57 4.74
C THR A 62 -4.31 -7.32 5.61
N LEU A 63 -5.31 -7.27 6.51
CA LEU A 63 -5.41 -6.18 7.46
C LEU A 63 -4.18 -6.17 8.37
N LYS A 64 -3.54 -5.01 8.49
CA LYS A 64 -2.37 -4.82 9.36
C LYS A 64 -2.66 -5.08 10.85
N SER A 65 -3.92 -4.96 11.25
CA SER A 65 -4.37 -5.20 12.64
C SER A 65 -4.58 -6.67 12.98
N VAL A 66 -4.42 -7.59 12.02
CA VAL A 66 -4.64 -9.02 12.21
C VAL A 66 -3.33 -9.76 11.96
N VAL A 67 -2.95 -10.64 12.88
CA VAL A 67 -1.79 -11.50 12.72
C VAL A 67 -2.19 -12.70 11.87
N PHE A 68 -1.45 -12.94 10.80
CA PHE A 68 -1.60 -14.10 9.93
C PHE A 68 -0.33 -14.95 10.00
N MET A 69 -0.48 -16.27 9.88
CA MET A 69 0.66 -17.12 9.57
C MET A 69 1.23 -16.75 8.19
N PHE A 70 2.54 -16.92 7.99
CA PHE A 70 3.23 -16.50 6.76
C PHE A 70 2.56 -17.05 5.49
N ILE A 71 2.27 -18.35 5.46
CA ILE A 71 1.60 -18.99 4.31
C ILE A 71 0.22 -18.37 4.06
N SER A 72 -0.58 -18.17 5.10
CA SER A 72 -1.90 -17.52 4.96
C SER A 72 -1.79 -16.09 4.45
N MET A 73 -0.76 -15.36 4.85
CA MET A 73 -0.48 -14.02 4.35
C MET A 73 -0.10 -14.04 2.87
N LEU A 74 0.77 -14.97 2.44
CA LEU A 74 1.13 -15.16 1.04
C LEU A 74 -0.10 -15.44 0.18
N CYS A 75 -0.92 -16.43 0.53
CA CYS A 75 -2.13 -16.76 -0.23
C CYS A 75 -3.07 -15.55 -0.37
N ARG A 76 -3.21 -14.73 0.69
CA ARG A 76 -4.03 -13.52 0.66
C ARG A 76 -3.44 -12.43 -0.23
N LEU A 77 -2.12 -12.28 -0.26
CA LEU A 77 -1.43 -11.38 -1.18
C LEU A 77 -1.59 -11.83 -2.64
N ASP A 78 -1.53 -13.13 -2.92
CA ASP A 78 -1.77 -13.66 -4.26
C ASP A 78 -3.21 -13.39 -4.71
N LEU A 79 -4.20 -13.59 -3.83
CA LEU A 79 -5.60 -13.22 -4.10
C LEU A 79 -5.77 -11.73 -4.35
N ALA A 80 -5.08 -10.87 -3.60
CA ALA A 80 -5.06 -9.43 -3.84
C ALA A 80 -4.46 -9.09 -5.21
N GLY A 81 -3.38 -9.77 -5.60
CA GLY A 81 -2.73 -9.64 -6.90
C GLY A 81 -3.66 -10.05 -8.04
N MET A 82 -4.31 -11.21 -7.93
CA MET A 82 -5.29 -11.67 -8.92
C MET A 82 -6.46 -10.70 -9.09
N LEU A 83 -7.05 -10.22 -7.99
CA LEU A 83 -8.12 -9.23 -8.05
C LEU A 83 -7.65 -7.93 -8.70
N PHE A 84 -6.45 -7.45 -8.35
CA PHE A 84 -5.90 -6.23 -8.91
C PHE A 84 -5.63 -6.37 -10.41
N ASN A 85 -4.99 -7.47 -10.84
CA ASN A 85 -4.68 -7.73 -12.24
C ASN A 85 -5.95 -7.82 -13.09
N GLU A 86 -6.99 -8.48 -12.60
CA GLU A 86 -8.28 -8.56 -13.30
C GLU A 86 -8.94 -7.18 -13.45
N ASN A 87 -8.72 -6.25 -12.51
CA ASN A 87 -9.48 -5.00 -12.41
C ASN A 87 -8.68 -3.72 -12.69
N ALA A 88 -7.38 -3.81 -12.99
CA ALA A 88 -6.50 -2.67 -13.21
C ALA A 88 -6.94 -1.84 -14.42
N ASP A 89 -7.21 -2.52 -15.54
CA ASP A 89 -7.47 -1.93 -16.84
C ASP A 89 -8.95 -1.90 -17.23
N ARG A 90 -9.84 -1.88 -16.22
CA ARG A 90 -11.28 -1.74 -16.45
C ARG A 90 -11.60 -0.53 -17.32
N GLU A 91 -12.39 -0.80 -18.36
CA GLU A 91 -12.90 0.18 -19.31
C GLU A 91 -13.84 1.20 -18.65
N GLN A 92 -14.11 2.29 -19.36
CA GLN A 92 -15.14 3.25 -18.94
C GLN A 92 -16.52 2.62 -19.14
N ALA A 93 -17.39 2.75 -18.14
CA ALA A 93 -18.77 2.29 -18.22
C ALA A 93 -19.53 3.09 -19.28
N THR A 94 -20.38 2.40 -20.05
CA THR A 94 -21.31 2.99 -21.01
C THR A 94 -22.76 2.74 -20.60
N THR A 95 -23.67 3.59 -21.06
CA THR A 95 -25.12 3.37 -20.95
C THR A 95 -25.58 2.34 -21.99
N LEU A 96 -26.86 1.95 -21.96
CA LEU A 96 -27.48 1.09 -22.99
C LEU A 96 -27.43 1.70 -24.40
N GLU A 97 -27.22 3.01 -24.50
CA GLU A 97 -27.08 3.77 -25.75
C GLU A 97 -25.60 4.02 -26.10
N ASP A 98 -24.67 3.21 -25.57
CA ASP A 98 -23.21 3.33 -25.75
C ASP A 98 -22.63 4.70 -25.38
N THR A 99 -23.30 5.45 -24.51
CA THR A 99 -22.82 6.77 -24.07
C THR A 99 -21.92 6.63 -22.84
N PRO A 100 -20.72 7.25 -22.83
CA PRO A 100 -19.79 7.15 -21.70
C PRO A 100 -20.37 7.74 -20.40
N VAL A 101 -20.27 6.99 -19.31
CA VAL A 101 -20.74 7.37 -17.98
C VAL A 101 -19.64 8.10 -17.21
N TYR A 102 -20.03 9.15 -16.49
CA TYR A 102 -19.14 9.94 -15.65
C TYR A 102 -19.70 10.12 -14.25
N TYR A 103 -18.83 10.46 -13.30
CA TYR A 103 -19.23 10.89 -11.96
C TYR A 103 -18.59 12.22 -11.59
N VAL A 104 -19.27 12.97 -10.73
CA VAL A 104 -18.82 14.28 -10.24
C VAL A 104 -18.01 14.10 -8.97
N MET A 105 -16.83 14.70 -8.92
CA MET A 105 -15.98 14.75 -7.74
C MET A 105 -15.79 16.17 -7.22
N TYR A 106 -15.53 16.26 -5.91
CA TYR A 106 -15.26 17.49 -5.18
C TYR A 106 -13.87 17.45 -4.54
N PRO A 107 -12.79 17.58 -5.33
CA PRO A 107 -11.43 17.51 -4.78
C PRO A 107 -11.13 18.71 -3.90
N LYS A 108 -10.63 18.45 -2.68
CA LYS A 108 -10.29 19.48 -1.68
C LYS A 108 -9.32 20.54 -2.23
N SER A 109 -8.37 20.14 -3.06
CA SER A 109 -7.36 21.02 -3.67
C SER A 109 -7.95 22.09 -4.59
N LYS A 110 -9.18 21.89 -5.08
CA LYS A 110 -9.87 22.79 -6.00
C LYS A 110 -10.90 23.70 -5.32
N LYS A 111 -10.86 23.78 -3.98
CA LYS A 111 -11.62 24.74 -3.16
C LYS A 111 -13.12 24.83 -3.55
N GLY A 112 -13.77 23.69 -3.73
CA GLY A 112 -15.21 23.60 -4.03
C GLY A 112 -15.56 23.53 -5.52
N GLN A 113 -14.60 23.65 -6.43
CA GLN A 113 -14.86 23.40 -7.86
C GLN A 113 -15.12 21.92 -8.13
N ARG A 114 -16.06 21.66 -9.05
CA ARG A 114 -16.47 20.33 -9.47
C ARG A 114 -15.58 19.84 -10.61
N ILE A 115 -15.18 18.58 -10.55
CA ILE A 115 -14.48 17.90 -11.65
C ILE A 115 -15.29 16.67 -12.05
N VAL A 116 -15.39 16.43 -13.35
CA VAL A 116 -16.01 15.24 -13.92
C VAL A 116 -14.92 14.20 -14.20
N LYS A 117 -15.14 12.95 -13.81
CA LYS A 117 -14.22 11.84 -14.11
C LYS A 117 -14.94 10.66 -14.77
N PRO A 118 -14.26 9.93 -15.68
CA PRO A 118 -14.77 8.68 -16.23
C PRO A 118 -15.15 7.70 -15.11
N LYS A 119 -16.37 7.14 -15.15
CA LYS A 119 -16.75 6.04 -14.26
C LYS A 119 -16.31 4.74 -14.92
N LYS A 120 -15.49 3.93 -14.25
CA LYS A 120 -15.10 2.60 -14.75
C LYS A 120 -16.28 1.61 -14.62
N THR A 121 -16.28 0.56 -15.43
CA THR A 121 -17.19 -0.60 -15.29
C THR A 121 -17.11 -1.21 -13.89
N GLU A 122 -18.12 -1.93 -13.43
CA GLU A 122 -18.08 -2.56 -12.11
C GLU A 122 -16.96 -3.63 -12.03
N PRO A 123 -16.35 -3.86 -10.85
CA PRO A 123 -15.32 -4.88 -10.71
C PRO A 123 -15.84 -6.29 -10.99
N THR A 124 -14.97 -7.13 -11.55
CA THR A 124 -15.24 -8.55 -11.78
C THR A 124 -14.41 -9.41 -10.84
N PHE A 125 -14.85 -10.66 -10.66
CA PHE A 125 -14.26 -11.65 -9.75
C PHE A 125 -14.10 -13.02 -10.43
N GLY A 126 -13.82 -13.03 -11.73
CA GLY A 126 -13.65 -14.23 -12.55
C GLY A 126 -12.53 -15.12 -12.04
N TYR A 127 -11.45 -14.54 -11.48
CA TYR A 127 -10.36 -15.29 -10.86
C TYR A 127 -10.85 -16.27 -9.77
N ILE A 128 -11.91 -15.92 -9.03
CA ILE A 128 -12.50 -16.82 -8.01
C ILE A 128 -13.08 -18.06 -8.68
N SER A 129 -13.80 -17.88 -9.78
CA SER A 129 -14.41 -19.00 -10.51
C SER A 129 -13.33 -19.94 -11.06
N TYR A 130 -12.23 -19.38 -11.57
CA TYR A 130 -11.07 -20.15 -12.01
C TYR A 130 -10.43 -20.93 -10.85
N LEU A 131 -10.14 -20.27 -9.72
CA LEU A 131 -9.55 -20.93 -8.55
C LEU A 131 -10.42 -22.03 -7.97
N VAL A 132 -11.73 -21.78 -7.87
CA VAL A 132 -12.69 -22.79 -7.39
C VAL A 132 -12.73 -23.98 -8.33
N THR A 133 -12.73 -23.74 -9.64
CA THR A 133 -12.66 -24.83 -10.63
C THR A 133 -11.38 -25.65 -10.45
N LEU A 134 -10.21 -24.99 -10.40
CA LEU A 134 -8.92 -25.62 -10.18
C LEU A 134 -8.88 -26.46 -8.89
N LEU A 135 -9.45 -25.93 -7.81
CA LEU A 135 -9.58 -26.63 -6.53
C LEU A 135 -10.37 -27.95 -6.70
N PHE A 136 -11.49 -27.91 -7.42
CA PHE A 136 -12.34 -29.08 -7.61
C PHE A 136 -11.85 -30.07 -8.66
N THR A 137 -11.10 -29.62 -9.67
CA THR A 137 -10.65 -30.48 -10.78
C THR A 137 -9.25 -31.02 -10.60
N GLU A 138 -8.40 -30.38 -9.81
CA GLU A 138 -6.99 -30.77 -9.68
C GLU A 138 -6.60 -31.03 -8.22
N VAL A 139 -6.96 -30.12 -7.31
CA VAL A 139 -6.50 -30.20 -5.91
C VAL A 139 -7.19 -31.32 -5.15
N PHE A 140 -8.50 -31.49 -5.31
CA PHE A 140 -9.21 -32.58 -4.63
C PHE A 140 -8.88 -33.96 -5.17
N ASP A 141 -8.46 -34.07 -6.42
CA ASP A 141 -8.05 -35.35 -7.02
C ASP A 141 -6.75 -35.87 -6.39
N ASN A 142 -5.80 -34.97 -6.06
CA ASN A 142 -4.55 -35.34 -5.40
C ASN A 142 -4.04 -34.26 -4.44
N PRO A 143 -4.63 -34.14 -3.24
CA PRO A 143 -4.32 -33.04 -2.32
C PRO A 143 -2.91 -33.11 -1.74
N GLU A 144 -2.33 -34.30 -1.64
CA GLU A 144 -1.02 -34.50 -1.00
C GLU A 144 0.11 -33.78 -1.74
N VAL A 145 0.04 -33.71 -3.07
CA VAL A 145 1.05 -32.98 -3.87
C VAL A 145 1.08 -31.51 -3.48
N PHE A 146 -0.09 -30.87 -3.36
CA PHE A 146 -0.19 -29.47 -2.99
C PHE A 146 0.21 -29.21 -1.53
N VAL A 147 -0.07 -30.16 -0.62
CA VAL A 147 0.36 -30.07 0.79
C VAL A 147 1.88 -30.15 0.89
N GLU A 148 2.52 -31.06 0.16
CA GLU A 148 3.98 -31.17 0.13
C GLU A 148 4.62 -29.93 -0.50
N GLU A 149 4.06 -29.38 -1.56
CA GLU A 149 4.51 -28.10 -2.12
C GLU A 149 4.42 -26.95 -1.11
N LEU A 150 3.31 -26.85 -0.37
CA LEU A 150 3.14 -25.85 0.68
C LEU A 150 4.16 -25.99 1.82
N ARG A 151 4.55 -27.22 2.17
CA ARG A 151 5.59 -27.48 3.18
C ARG A 151 6.98 -27.03 2.73
N ASN A 152 7.24 -27.04 1.42
CA ASN A 152 8.51 -26.63 0.84
C ASN A 152 8.65 -25.10 0.67
N VAL A 153 7.62 -24.32 0.97
CA VAL A 153 7.69 -22.85 0.91
C VAL A 153 8.65 -22.35 2.01
N PRO A 154 9.73 -21.63 1.65
CA PRO A 154 10.67 -21.12 2.63
C PRO A 154 10.00 -20.02 3.48
N ILE A 155 9.86 -20.28 4.78
CA ILE A 155 9.36 -19.31 5.75
C ILE A 155 10.55 -18.51 6.28
N PRO A 156 10.58 -17.18 6.11
CA PRO A 156 11.63 -16.34 6.70
C PRO A 156 11.61 -16.43 8.22
N GLU A 157 12.78 -16.34 8.84
CA GLU A 157 12.88 -16.19 10.29
C GLU A 157 12.20 -14.90 10.76
N ASP A 158 11.68 -14.94 11.99
CA ASP A 158 11.12 -13.75 12.62
C ASP A 158 12.19 -12.66 12.75
N LEU A 159 11.77 -11.39 12.64
CA LEU A 159 12.69 -10.25 12.75
C LEU A 159 13.45 -10.22 14.08
N SER A 160 12.85 -10.79 15.14
CA SER A 160 13.47 -10.91 16.46
C SER A 160 14.59 -11.94 16.53
N ALA A 161 14.67 -12.89 15.59
CA ALA A 161 15.74 -13.90 15.57
C ALA A 161 17.13 -13.28 15.37
N GLN A 162 17.18 -12.07 14.82
CA GLN A 162 18.42 -11.30 14.62
C GLN A 162 18.75 -10.37 15.79
N CYS A 163 17.90 -10.32 16.83
CA CYS A 163 18.09 -9.48 18.00
C CYS A 163 18.62 -10.33 19.16
N ASP A 164 19.58 -9.77 19.91
CA ASP A 164 19.98 -10.34 21.19
C ASP A 164 18.78 -10.30 22.14
N GLU A 165 18.33 -11.47 22.62
CA GLU A 165 17.20 -11.57 23.54
C GLU A 165 17.71 -11.44 24.99
N PRO A 166 17.53 -10.27 25.64
CA PRO A 166 17.94 -10.08 27.02
C PRO A 166 17.17 -11.02 27.95
N SER A 167 17.78 -11.40 29.07
CA SER A 167 17.13 -12.22 30.08
C SER A 167 15.90 -11.52 30.66
N LYS A 168 14.97 -12.33 31.19
CA LYS A 168 13.75 -11.82 31.83
C LYS A 168 14.09 -10.88 32.99
N GLU A 169 15.15 -11.17 33.72
CA GLU A 169 15.66 -10.37 34.83
C GLU A 169 16.16 -9.01 34.36
N GLU A 170 16.91 -8.97 33.24
CA GLU A 170 17.37 -7.73 32.60
C GLU A 170 16.19 -6.90 32.08
N LEU A 171 15.19 -7.52 31.45
CA LEU A 171 13.98 -6.85 30.96
C LEU A 171 13.16 -6.23 32.11
N VAL A 172 13.05 -6.93 33.24
CA VAL A 172 12.38 -6.41 34.44
C VAL A 172 13.17 -5.27 35.08
N ALA A 173 14.52 -5.36 35.09
CA ALA A 173 15.39 -4.28 35.56
C ALA A 173 15.33 -3.03 34.66
N TRP A 174 15.18 -3.21 33.35
CA TRP A 174 15.00 -2.13 32.37
C TRP A 174 13.60 -1.50 32.39
N ARG A 175 12.74 -1.90 33.33
CA ARG A 175 11.36 -1.46 33.56
C ARG A 175 10.98 -0.18 32.81
N HIS A 176 10.37 -0.41 31.65
CA HIS A 176 9.54 0.48 30.84
C HIS A 176 9.56 1.98 31.23
N VAL A 177 10.53 2.73 30.72
CA VAL A 177 10.37 4.19 30.60
C VAL A 177 9.40 4.43 29.45
N SER A 178 8.13 4.64 29.77
CA SER A 178 7.16 5.08 28.76
C SER A 178 7.69 6.38 28.14
N MET A 179 7.72 6.48 26.81
CA MET A 179 8.03 7.75 26.12
C MET A 179 7.10 8.89 26.57
N PHE A 180 5.94 8.56 27.14
CA PHE A 180 4.94 9.50 27.63
C PHE A 180 5.02 9.77 29.15
N ASN A 181 5.91 9.11 29.89
CA ASN A 181 6.22 9.51 31.26
C ASN A 181 7.61 9.00 31.67
N PRO A 182 8.67 9.81 31.53
CA PRO A 182 9.96 9.43 32.07
C PRO A 182 9.88 9.41 33.59
N VAL A 183 10.26 8.29 34.20
CA VAL A 183 10.48 8.20 35.65
C VAL A 183 11.59 9.19 35.98
N VAL A 184 11.22 10.33 36.57
CA VAL A 184 12.20 11.30 37.08
C VAL A 184 12.86 10.64 38.30
N ALA A 185 14.04 10.07 38.08
CA ALA A 185 14.92 9.68 39.16
C ALA A 185 15.43 10.95 39.84
N GLY A 186 15.02 11.14 41.10
CA GLY A 186 15.58 12.16 41.98
C GLY A 186 14.80 13.47 42.03
N SER A 187 13.70 13.48 42.79
CA SER A 187 13.34 14.67 43.55
C SER A 187 12.85 14.22 44.92
N GLN A 188 13.74 14.33 45.91
CA GLN A 188 13.33 14.38 47.30
C GLN A 188 12.39 15.59 47.44
N ARG A 189 11.08 15.34 47.50
CA ARG A 189 10.18 16.29 48.15
C ARG A 189 10.02 15.87 49.60
N SER A 190 10.77 16.62 50.40
CA SER A 190 10.57 16.90 51.81
C SER A 190 9.12 16.74 52.24
N SER A 191 8.99 16.01 53.33
CA SER A 191 7.86 15.98 54.24
C SER A 191 7.26 17.37 54.49
N ASP A 192 6.02 17.56 54.07
CA ASP A 192 5.11 18.50 54.73
C ASP A 192 3.84 17.75 55.08
N GLN A 193 3.66 17.60 56.39
CA GLN A 193 2.45 17.11 57.03
C GLN A 193 1.35 18.14 56.80
N HIS A 194 0.22 17.75 56.21
CA HIS A 194 -1.02 18.47 56.43
C HIS A 194 -2.12 17.50 56.84
N GLN A 195 -2.65 17.80 58.02
CA GLN A 195 -3.64 17.09 58.80
C GLN A 195 -4.89 16.67 58.01
N GLU A 196 -5.37 15.47 58.37
CA GLU A 196 -6.73 15.03 58.12
C GLU A 196 -7.75 15.98 58.76
N THR A 197 -8.81 16.29 58.02
CA THR A 197 -10.13 16.57 58.59
C THR A 197 -11.19 15.78 57.83
N PRO A 198 -12.11 15.09 58.54
CA PRO A 198 -13.16 14.27 57.93
C PRO A 198 -14.44 15.08 57.71
N GLY A 199 -15.21 14.75 56.66
CA GLY A 199 -16.51 15.37 56.38
C GLY A 199 -17.29 14.69 55.26
N GLU A 200 -18.09 13.70 55.66
CA GLU A 200 -19.45 13.32 55.19
C GLU A 200 -19.92 13.69 53.76
N SER A 201 -20.22 12.70 52.92
CA SER A 201 -21.55 12.07 52.73
C SER A 201 -22.53 12.87 51.88
N SER A 202 -22.72 12.45 50.63
CA SER A 202 -24.01 11.95 50.11
C SER A 202 -23.92 11.74 48.60
N GLY A 203 -23.96 10.47 48.19
CA GLY A 203 -24.27 10.10 46.81
C GLY A 203 -25.78 10.16 46.61
N GLN A 204 -26.21 10.72 45.48
CA GLN A 204 -27.53 10.43 44.92
C GLN A 204 -27.34 9.92 43.49
N HIS A 205 -27.60 8.63 43.37
CA HIS A 205 -27.84 7.89 42.16
C HIS A 205 -29.28 8.19 41.71
N MET A 206 -29.47 8.69 40.49
CA MET A 206 -30.77 8.64 39.81
C MET A 206 -30.58 7.92 38.48
N GLN A 207 -31.19 6.74 38.40
CA GLN A 207 -31.60 6.07 37.18
C GLN A 207 -32.90 6.71 36.69
N GLU A 208 -32.95 7.06 35.41
CA GLU A 208 -33.93 6.58 34.42
C GLU A 208 -33.41 6.90 33.01
#